data_AF-A0AA40S0M2-F1
#
_entry.id   AF-A0AA40S0M2-F1
#
_cell.length_a   1.000
_cell.length_b   1.000
_cell.length_c   1.000
_cell.angle_alpha   90.00
_cell.angle_beta   90.00
_cell.angle_gamma   90.00
#
_symmetry.space_group_name_H-M   'P 1'
#
loop_
_entity.id
_entity.type
_entity.pdbx_description
1 polymer ?
#
loop_
_entity_poly.entity_id
_entity_poly.type
_entity_poly.pdbx_seq_one_letter_code
_entity_poly.pdbx_strand_id
1 'polypeptide(L)'
;MSAAAPIDTSNVTAPDSPLIVCFVTGTRIRTERGEVAVEDLQIGDLAVTASGAHKPIRWIGHRLVEAADHADPQDVWPVRITAGALAMGVPVRDLLVSPDHCLVFDDVLVPAKHLINGATIRQEAVEAVGYWHIELDSHEALLAEGAPAESYRDCGMHAFFEGAEGWGHRVGDKAPVALLAPHALSGPRLHGVKAILIARAKHLGARRVEDPGLQVVADGQVLTPASIDNRRFTFAVPEGTQTLVLRSRSSVPAHWIAENEDRRTLGVRVSELCADGTAVAMADAQLAQGWNAVEPNGQERWTEGEAHLPVCRELSFQADWFLGYPVETVSEPMPVNAAVSFAAPVLRLVANG
;
A
#
# COMPACT_ATOMS: atom_id res chain seq x y z
N MET A 1 -33.90 30.46 -2.32
CA MET A 1 -33.74 29.11 -2.88
C MET A 1 -32.68 29.20 -3.96
N SER A 2 -31.44 28.83 -3.67
CA SER A 2 -30.33 28.87 -4.63
C SER A 2 -30.06 27.43 -5.05
N ALA A 3 -30.24 27.15 -6.34
CA ALA A 3 -29.98 25.84 -6.93
C ALA A 3 -28.46 25.63 -7.00
N ALA A 4 -27.97 24.54 -6.42
CA ALA A 4 -26.58 24.14 -6.55
C ALA A 4 -26.28 23.79 -8.02
N ALA A 5 -25.14 24.28 -8.52
CA ALA A 5 -24.69 24.01 -9.87
C ALA A 5 -24.39 22.50 -10.06
N PRO A 6 -24.63 21.93 -11.26
CA PRO A 6 -24.32 20.54 -11.54
C PRO A 6 -22.81 20.30 -11.45
N ILE A 7 -22.44 19.19 -10.81
CA ILE A 7 -21.06 18.73 -10.67
C ILE A 7 -20.57 18.29 -12.06
N ASP A 8 -19.42 18.82 -12.47
CA ASP A 8 -18.73 18.45 -13.69
C ASP A 8 -18.16 17.02 -13.58
N THR A 9 -18.70 16.09 -14.35
CA THR A 9 -18.32 14.66 -14.38
C THR A 9 -17.29 14.33 -15.47
N SER A 10 -16.67 15.34 -16.10
CA SER A 10 -15.77 15.14 -17.26
C SER A 10 -14.47 14.39 -16.99
N ASN A 11 -14.16 14.10 -15.71
CA ASN A 11 -12.96 13.33 -15.30
C ASN A 11 -13.27 11.97 -14.67
N VAL A 12 -14.49 11.42 -14.82
CA VAL A 12 -14.78 10.02 -14.44
C VAL A 12 -14.46 9.12 -15.62
N THR A 13 -13.18 8.83 -15.83
CA THR A 13 -12.76 7.72 -16.67
C THR A 13 -13.10 6.43 -15.92
N ALA A 14 -13.83 5.52 -16.56
CA ALA A 14 -13.92 4.16 -16.04
C ALA A 14 -12.49 3.63 -15.89
N PRO A 15 -12.13 3.02 -14.75
CA PRO A 15 -10.82 2.42 -14.59
C PRO A 15 -10.64 1.34 -15.68
N ASP A 16 -9.47 1.34 -16.35
CA ASP A 16 -9.11 0.36 -17.41
C ASP A 16 -8.96 -1.08 -16.87
N SER A 17 -9.13 -1.28 -15.56
CA SER A 17 -9.18 -2.57 -14.90
C SER A 17 -10.33 -2.60 -13.87
N PRO A 18 -10.96 -3.77 -13.63
CA PRO A 18 -11.96 -3.89 -12.58
C PRO A 18 -11.34 -3.42 -11.25
N LEU A 19 -11.81 -2.31 -10.69
CA LEU A 19 -11.42 -1.94 -9.33
C LEU A 19 -11.96 -3.03 -8.40
N ILE A 20 -11.07 -3.88 -7.90
CA ILE A 20 -11.41 -4.88 -6.89
C ILE A 20 -11.48 -4.11 -5.57
N VAL A 21 -12.69 -3.87 -5.06
CA VAL A 21 -12.96 -3.13 -3.80
C VAL A 21 -13.52 -4.10 -2.76
N CYS A 22 -12.68 -4.96 -2.19
CA CYS A 22 -13.13 -6.19 -1.52
C CYS A 22 -12.55 -6.36 -0.12
N PHE A 23 -13.32 -7.03 0.74
CA PHE A 23 -12.84 -7.64 1.97
C PHE A 23 -12.23 -9.01 1.66
N VAL A 24 -11.21 -9.42 2.40
CA VAL A 24 -10.66 -10.78 2.29
C VAL A 24 -11.49 -11.76 3.13
N THR A 25 -11.62 -13.01 2.69
CA THR A 25 -12.22 -14.12 3.45
C THR A 25 -11.74 -14.13 4.90
N GLY A 26 -12.66 -14.35 5.84
CA GLY A 26 -12.41 -14.33 7.28
C GLY A 26 -12.56 -12.95 7.93
N THR A 27 -12.63 -11.87 7.14
CA THR A 27 -12.92 -10.52 7.66
C THR A 27 -14.29 -10.51 8.32
N ARG A 28 -14.35 -10.07 9.58
CA ARG A 28 -15.61 -10.00 10.32
C ARG A 28 -16.25 -8.63 10.20
N ILE A 29 -17.53 -8.64 9.87
CA ILE A 29 -18.37 -7.46 9.74
C ILE A 29 -19.30 -7.37 10.95
N ARG A 30 -19.45 -6.16 11.50
CA ARG A 30 -20.40 -5.91 12.57
C ARG A 30 -21.84 -6.02 12.06
N THR A 31 -22.61 -6.88 12.71
CA THR A 31 -24.04 -7.08 12.49
C THR A 31 -24.81 -7.05 13.80
N GLU A 32 -26.14 -7.08 13.75
CA GLU A 32 -26.98 -7.26 14.95
C GLU A 32 -26.70 -8.57 15.70
N ARG A 33 -26.25 -9.60 14.98
CA ARG A 33 -25.92 -10.93 15.52
C ARG A 33 -24.52 -10.99 16.14
N GLY A 34 -23.75 -9.90 16.06
CA GLY A 34 -22.35 -9.84 16.48
C GLY A 34 -21.41 -9.61 15.30
N GLU A 35 -20.13 -9.92 15.49
CA GLU A 35 -19.13 -9.91 14.42
C GLU A 35 -19.21 -11.23 13.64
N VAL A 36 -19.63 -11.16 12.37
CA VAL A 36 -19.84 -12.33 11.50
C VAL A 36 -18.83 -12.29 10.36
N ALA A 37 -18.17 -13.41 10.07
CA ALA A 37 -17.23 -13.51 8.95
C ALA A 37 -17.95 -13.21 7.63
N VAL A 38 -17.30 -12.53 6.70
CA VAL A 38 -17.92 -12.05 5.46
C VAL A 38 -18.52 -13.18 4.62
N GLU A 39 -17.87 -14.35 4.61
CA GLU A 39 -18.33 -15.56 3.93
C GLU A 39 -19.55 -16.23 4.58
N ASP A 40 -19.85 -15.92 5.84
CA ASP A 40 -20.98 -16.46 6.61
C ASP A 40 -22.21 -15.52 6.63
N LEU A 41 -22.07 -14.33 6.04
CA LEU A 41 -23.16 -13.35 5.94
C LEU A 41 -24.24 -13.82 4.96
N GLN A 42 -25.48 -13.42 5.22
CA GLN A 42 -26.61 -13.70 4.36
C GLN A 42 -27.28 -12.41 3.87
N ILE A 43 -27.80 -12.44 2.64
CA ILE A 43 -28.66 -11.35 2.15
C ILE A 43 -29.85 -11.18 3.11
N GLY A 44 -30.10 -9.93 3.52
CA GLY A 44 -31.09 -9.58 4.53
C GLY A 44 -30.56 -9.49 5.96
N ASP A 45 -29.35 -9.98 6.27
CA ASP A 45 -28.70 -9.70 7.56
C ASP A 45 -28.56 -8.18 7.76
N LEU A 46 -28.74 -7.73 9.01
CA LEU A 46 -28.64 -6.31 9.37
C LEU A 46 -27.21 -5.96 9.77
N ALA A 47 -26.48 -5.35 8.85
CA ALA A 47 -25.16 -4.77 9.09
C ALA A 47 -25.29 -3.49 9.94
N VAL A 48 -24.41 -3.32 10.92
CA VAL A 48 -24.33 -2.10 11.73
C VAL A 48 -23.26 -1.20 11.13
N THR A 49 -23.67 -0.06 10.60
CA THR A 49 -22.78 0.92 9.98
C THR A 49 -22.01 1.73 11.03
N ALA A 50 -20.96 2.43 10.61
CA ALA A 50 -20.19 3.32 11.48
C ALA A 50 -21.01 4.49 12.06
N SER A 51 -22.13 4.87 11.41
CA SER A 51 -23.09 5.85 11.95
C SER A 51 -24.03 5.26 13.01
N GLY A 52 -23.96 3.95 13.25
CA GLY A 52 -24.86 3.21 14.14
C GLY A 52 -26.20 2.85 13.49
N ALA A 53 -26.35 3.05 12.18
CA ALA A 53 -27.55 2.61 11.46
C ALA A 53 -27.51 1.11 11.21
N HIS A 54 -28.68 0.48 11.20
CA HIS A 54 -28.85 -0.94 10.94
C HIS A 54 -29.43 -1.10 9.54
N LYS A 55 -28.65 -1.66 8.62
CA LYS A 55 -28.96 -1.69 7.19
C LYS A 55 -28.98 -3.13 6.67
N PRO A 56 -30.03 -3.54 5.94
CA PRO A 56 -30.09 -4.89 5.38
C PRO A 56 -29.09 -5.03 4.23
N ILE A 57 -28.32 -6.11 4.25
CA ILE A 57 -27.45 -6.50 3.14
C ILE A 57 -28.32 -6.83 1.93
N ARG A 58 -28.06 -6.17 0.81
CA ARG A 58 -28.81 -6.31 -0.45
C ARG A 58 -28.16 -7.29 -1.39
N TRP A 59 -26.83 -7.37 -1.36
CA TRP A 59 -26.08 -8.27 -2.19
C TRP A 59 -24.74 -8.61 -1.54
N ILE A 60 -24.28 -9.83 -1.81
CA ILE A 60 -22.97 -10.32 -1.43
C ILE A 60 -22.38 -10.95 -2.69
N GLY A 61 -21.24 -10.43 -3.14
CA GLY A 61 -20.47 -10.99 -4.24
C GLY A 61 -19.16 -11.52 -3.74
N HIS A 62 -18.65 -12.59 -4.35
CA HIS A 62 -17.34 -13.11 -4.01
C HIS A 62 -16.60 -13.64 -5.22
N ARG A 63 -15.28 -13.76 -5.10
CA ARG A 63 -14.42 -14.33 -6.12
C ARG A 63 -13.10 -14.80 -5.53
N LEU A 64 -12.62 -15.94 -6.00
CA LEU A 64 -11.22 -16.31 -5.84
C LEU A 64 -10.39 -15.65 -6.94
N VAL A 65 -9.33 -14.93 -6.54
CA VAL A 65 -8.41 -14.24 -7.45
C VAL A 65 -7.05 -14.90 -7.35
N GLU A 66 -6.55 -15.41 -8.47
CA GLU A 66 -5.20 -15.96 -8.61
C GLU A 66 -4.26 -14.83 -9.06
N ALA A 67 -3.20 -14.58 -8.31
CA ALA A 67 -2.26 -13.48 -8.60
C ALA A 67 -1.53 -13.67 -9.93
N ALA A 68 -1.33 -14.93 -10.35
CA ALA A 68 -0.69 -15.29 -11.61
C ALA A 68 -1.52 -14.92 -12.86
N ASP A 69 -2.83 -14.65 -12.70
CA ASP A 69 -3.72 -14.27 -13.81
C ASP A 69 -3.65 -12.75 -14.13
N HIS A 70 -2.91 -11.98 -13.34
CA HIS A 70 -2.78 -10.53 -13.47
C HIS A 70 -1.41 -10.13 -14.03
N ALA A 71 -1.40 -9.11 -14.89
CA ALA A 71 -0.16 -8.57 -15.47
C ALA A 71 0.78 -7.99 -14.39
N ASP A 72 0.20 -7.37 -13.36
CA ASP A 72 0.87 -7.00 -12.13
C ASP A 72 0.16 -7.65 -10.92
N PRO A 73 0.77 -8.64 -10.26
CA PRO A 73 0.24 -9.24 -9.04
C PRO A 73 -0.04 -8.23 -7.91
N GLN A 74 0.67 -7.09 -7.87
CA GLN A 74 0.45 -6.05 -6.85
C GLN A 74 -0.90 -5.36 -6.99
N ASP A 75 -1.57 -5.45 -8.14
CA ASP A 75 -2.92 -4.89 -8.30
C ASP A 75 -3.96 -5.68 -7.51
N VAL A 76 -3.66 -6.93 -7.14
CA VAL A 76 -4.61 -7.83 -6.47
C VAL A 76 -4.14 -8.36 -5.12
N TRP A 77 -2.87 -8.20 -4.78
CA TRP A 77 -2.36 -8.59 -3.47
C TRP A 77 -3.02 -7.77 -2.34
N PRO A 78 -3.49 -8.43 -1.26
CA PRO A 78 -4.20 -7.76 -0.20
C PRO A 78 -3.29 -6.81 0.58
N VAL A 79 -3.86 -5.70 1.04
CA VAL A 79 -3.25 -4.81 2.02
C VAL A 79 -3.67 -5.28 3.41
N ARG A 80 -2.69 -5.73 4.20
CA ARG A 80 -2.86 -6.00 5.64
C ARG A 80 -2.72 -4.71 6.42
N ILE A 81 -3.74 -4.44 7.23
CA ILE A 81 -3.77 -3.41 8.26
C ILE A 81 -3.73 -4.15 9.61
N THR A 82 -2.60 -4.09 10.30
CA THR A 82 -2.41 -4.83 11.56
C THR A 82 -3.32 -4.30 12.67
N ALA A 83 -3.66 -5.14 13.65
CA ALA A 83 -4.46 -4.73 14.80
C ALA A 83 -3.91 -3.45 15.47
N GLY A 84 -4.78 -2.46 15.68
CA GLY A 84 -4.43 -1.17 16.29
C GLY A 84 -3.66 -0.20 15.39
N ALA A 85 -3.47 -0.49 14.10
CA ALA A 85 -2.70 0.33 13.17
C ALA A 85 -3.37 1.66 12.79
N LEU A 86 -4.71 1.71 12.77
CA LEU A 86 -5.48 2.91 12.39
C LEU A 86 -5.73 3.81 13.60
N ALA A 87 -6.08 3.20 14.73
CA ALA A 87 -6.33 3.87 16.00
C ALA A 87 -5.95 2.96 17.18
N MET A 88 -6.04 3.47 18.41
CA MET A 88 -6.01 2.62 19.60
C MET A 88 -7.09 1.53 19.51
N GLY A 89 -6.66 0.26 19.38
CA GLY A 89 -7.56 -0.89 19.24
C GLY A 89 -8.31 -0.99 17.91
N VAL A 90 -7.93 -0.23 16.87
CA VAL A 90 -8.56 -0.28 15.54
C VAL A 90 -7.53 -0.52 14.45
N PRO A 91 -7.69 -1.56 13.61
CA PRO A 91 -8.71 -2.61 13.73
C PRO A 91 -8.48 -3.47 14.99
N VAL A 92 -9.51 -4.20 15.43
CA VAL A 92 -9.44 -5.06 16.64
C VAL A 92 -8.64 -6.35 16.39
N ARG A 93 -8.51 -6.74 15.13
CA ARG A 93 -7.68 -7.82 14.58
C ARG A 93 -7.05 -7.33 13.28
N ASP A 94 -6.14 -8.10 12.71
CA ASP A 94 -5.64 -7.77 11.38
C ASP A 94 -6.79 -7.75 10.36
N LEU A 95 -6.89 -6.65 9.62
CA LEU A 95 -7.85 -6.47 8.54
C LEU A 95 -7.12 -6.59 7.21
N LEU A 96 -7.59 -7.46 6.32
CA LEU A 96 -7.07 -7.59 4.97
C LEU A 96 -8.15 -7.16 3.98
N VAL A 97 -7.77 -6.25 3.08
CA VAL A 97 -8.63 -5.70 2.03
C VAL A 97 -7.85 -5.60 0.73
N SER A 98 -8.55 -5.51 -0.40
CA SER A 98 -7.90 -5.27 -1.68
C SER A 98 -7.25 -3.87 -1.75
N PRO A 99 -6.28 -3.63 -2.65
CA PRO A 99 -5.54 -2.36 -2.73
C PRO A 99 -6.42 -1.12 -2.88
N ASP A 100 -7.53 -1.24 -3.62
CA ASP A 100 -8.45 -0.13 -3.90
C ASP A 100 -9.64 -0.03 -2.94
N HIS A 101 -9.74 -0.91 -1.94
CA HIS A 101 -10.79 -0.80 -0.93
C HIS A 101 -10.57 0.42 -0.05
N CYS A 102 -11.58 1.31 0.05
CA CYS A 102 -11.43 2.53 0.84
C CYS A 102 -11.77 2.30 2.31
N LEU A 103 -10.89 2.81 3.16
CA LEU A 103 -11.13 3.02 4.58
C LEU A 103 -11.64 4.45 4.77
N VAL A 104 -12.50 4.63 5.77
CA VAL A 104 -13.18 5.91 6.01
C VAL A 104 -12.45 6.65 7.12
N PHE A 105 -11.96 7.85 6.81
CA PHE A 105 -11.32 8.75 7.78
C PHE A 105 -12.08 10.06 7.80
N ASP A 106 -12.73 10.36 8.93
CA ASP A 106 -13.61 11.52 9.08
C ASP A 106 -14.61 11.65 7.90
N ASP A 107 -14.36 12.57 6.97
CA ASP A 107 -15.20 12.91 5.82
C ASP A 107 -14.56 12.52 4.47
N VAL A 108 -13.59 11.60 4.45
CA VAL A 108 -12.95 11.11 3.22
C VAL A 108 -12.81 9.59 3.14
N LEU A 109 -12.81 9.11 1.90
CA LEU A 109 -12.46 7.74 1.53
C LEU A 109 -11.00 7.68 1.07
N VAL A 110 -10.22 6.78 1.65
CA VAL A 110 -8.82 6.58 1.27
C VAL A 110 -8.59 5.11 0.91
N PRO A 111 -8.20 4.80 -0.35
CA PRO A 111 -7.88 3.43 -0.74
C PRO A 111 -6.72 2.86 0.08
N ALA A 112 -6.81 1.58 0.45
CA ALA A 112 -5.83 0.93 1.32
C ALA A 112 -4.38 1.06 0.83
N LYS A 113 -4.15 1.00 -0.50
CA LYS A 113 -2.82 1.19 -1.12
C LYS A 113 -2.21 2.57 -0.92
N HIS A 114 -3.00 3.58 -0.57
CA HIS A 114 -2.49 4.91 -0.21
C HIS A 114 -2.14 5.03 1.29
N LEU A 115 -2.52 4.05 2.11
CA LEU A 115 -2.28 3.99 3.54
C LEU A 115 -1.03 3.18 3.91
N ILE A 116 -0.46 2.44 2.95
CA ILE A 116 0.72 1.60 3.16
C ILE A 116 1.83 2.46 3.75
N ASN A 117 2.35 2.02 4.90
CA ASN A 117 3.39 2.72 5.63
C ASN A 117 4.69 1.91 5.75
N GLY A 118 4.73 0.72 5.14
CA GLY A 118 5.86 -0.19 5.20
C GLY A 118 6.17 -0.67 6.62
N ALA A 119 5.18 -0.63 7.51
CA ALA A 119 5.29 -1.00 8.92
C ALA A 119 4.04 -1.74 9.41
N THR A 120 3.05 -1.01 9.91
CA THR A 120 1.81 -1.58 10.44
C THR A 120 0.73 -1.76 9.37
N ILE A 121 0.94 -1.16 8.19
CA ILE A 121 0.10 -1.31 7.00
C ILE A 121 1.02 -1.67 5.84
N ARG A 122 0.82 -2.86 5.27
CA ARG A 122 1.69 -3.45 4.24
C ARG A 122 0.86 -4.25 3.25
N GLN A 123 1.35 -4.37 2.03
CA GLN A 123 0.80 -5.30 1.06
C GLN A 123 1.47 -6.67 1.20
N GLU A 124 0.71 -7.74 1.02
CA GLU A 124 1.18 -9.12 1.20
C GLU A 124 1.13 -9.90 -0.10
N ALA A 125 2.28 -10.44 -0.51
CA ALA A 125 2.33 -11.34 -1.64
C ALA A 125 1.62 -12.65 -1.31
N VAL A 126 0.64 -13.00 -2.13
CA VAL A 126 -0.13 -14.24 -2.03
C VAL A 126 -0.31 -14.84 -3.41
N GLU A 127 -0.38 -16.16 -3.49
CA GLU A 127 -0.66 -16.87 -4.74
C GLU A 127 -2.13 -16.69 -5.14
N ALA A 128 -3.04 -16.79 -4.17
CA ALA A 128 -4.47 -16.63 -4.36
C ALA A 128 -5.12 -15.91 -3.16
N VAL A 129 -6.24 -15.21 -3.40
CA VAL A 129 -7.00 -14.51 -2.37
C VAL A 129 -8.50 -14.57 -2.64
N GLY A 130 -9.27 -14.92 -1.60
CA GLY A 130 -10.73 -14.89 -1.63
C GLY A 130 -11.25 -13.52 -1.26
N TYR A 131 -11.93 -12.86 -2.20
CA TYR A 131 -12.45 -11.51 -2.07
C TYR A 131 -13.96 -11.47 -2.01
N TRP A 132 -14.50 -10.58 -1.18
CA TRP A 132 -15.93 -10.44 -0.90
C TRP A 132 -16.38 -8.97 -0.94
N HIS A 133 -17.58 -8.76 -1.47
CA HIS A 133 -18.29 -7.49 -1.53
C HIS A 133 -19.59 -7.55 -0.74
N ILE A 134 -19.97 -6.43 -0.12
CA ILE A 134 -21.23 -6.28 0.58
C ILE A 134 -21.90 -5.00 0.09
N GLU A 135 -23.05 -5.11 -0.55
CA GLU A 135 -23.84 -3.97 -0.99
C GLU A 135 -25.02 -3.72 -0.04
N LEU A 136 -25.25 -2.46 0.29
CA LEU A 136 -26.41 -1.98 1.04
C LEU A 136 -27.36 -1.18 0.12
N ASP A 137 -28.42 -0.61 0.67
CA ASP A 137 -29.34 0.25 -0.08
C ASP A 137 -28.74 1.61 -0.47
N SER A 138 -27.72 2.05 0.28
CA SER A 138 -26.90 3.23 0.04
C SER A 138 -25.42 2.88 0.18
N HIS A 139 -24.53 3.71 -0.36
CA HIS A 139 -23.11 3.59 -0.06
C HIS A 139 -22.88 4.03 1.40
N GLU A 140 -22.38 3.13 2.25
CA GLU A 140 -22.25 3.36 3.69
C GLU A 140 -20.89 2.86 4.20
N ALA A 141 -20.50 3.31 5.38
CA ALA A 141 -19.34 2.77 6.08
C ALA A 141 -19.74 1.56 6.94
N LEU A 142 -19.28 0.37 6.57
CA LEU A 142 -19.35 -0.85 7.37
C LEU A 142 -18.26 -0.84 8.45
N LEU A 143 -18.47 -1.62 9.52
CA LEU A 143 -17.44 -1.86 10.54
C LEU A 143 -16.81 -3.24 10.31
N ALA A 144 -15.64 -3.27 9.69
CA ALA A 144 -14.86 -4.47 9.39
C ALA A 144 -13.69 -4.60 10.36
N GLU A 145 -13.66 -5.66 11.18
CA GLU A 145 -12.76 -5.77 12.35
C GLU A 145 -12.75 -4.48 13.20
N GLY A 146 -13.91 -3.85 13.34
CA GLY A 146 -14.09 -2.58 14.05
C GLY A 146 -13.59 -1.32 13.31
N ALA A 147 -12.96 -1.46 12.13
CA ALA A 147 -12.54 -0.33 11.30
C ALA A 147 -13.65 0.11 10.32
N PRO A 148 -13.92 1.42 10.19
CA PRO A 148 -14.81 1.95 9.16
C PRO A 148 -14.24 1.72 7.75
N ALA A 149 -14.94 0.92 6.95
CA ALA A 149 -14.59 0.56 5.58
C ALA A 149 -15.81 0.69 4.68
N GLU A 150 -15.62 1.03 3.42
CA GLU A 150 -16.73 1.29 2.52
C GLU A 150 -17.53 0.01 2.18
N SER A 151 -18.85 0.13 2.04
CA SER A 151 -19.66 -0.91 1.40
C SER A 151 -19.43 -0.88 -0.12
N TYR A 152 -19.80 -1.95 -0.82
CA TYR A 152 -19.79 -1.93 -2.28
C TYR A 152 -20.68 -0.80 -2.80
N ARG A 153 -20.12 0.01 -3.69
CA ARG A 153 -20.84 0.99 -4.49
C ARG A 153 -21.09 0.39 -5.85
N ASP A 154 -22.36 0.28 -6.22
CA ASP A 154 -22.74 -0.18 -7.56
C ASP A 154 -22.04 0.64 -8.65
N CYS A 155 -21.07 -0.02 -9.28
CA CYS A 155 -20.33 0.44 -10.45
C CYS A 155 -20.58 -0.47 -11.66
N GLY A 156 -21.63 -1.31 -11.59
CA GLY A 156 -22.01 -2.28 -12.62
C GLY A 156 -21.08 -3.47 -12.76
N MET A 157 -20.28 -3.77 -11.74
CA MET A 157 -19.30 -4.86 -11.78
C MET A 157 -19.82 -6.17 -11.19
N HIS A 158 -21.11 -6.27 -10.84
CA HIS A 158 -21.73 -7.49 -10.29
C HIS A 158 -21.42 -8.74 -11.10
N ALA A 159 -21.45 -8.64 -12.43
CA ALA A 159 -21.22 -9.76 -13.34
C ALA A 159 -19.80 -10.37 -13.26
N PHE A 160 -18.85 -9.69 -12.62
CA PHE A 160 -17.49 -10.18 -12.41
C PHE A 160 -17.34 -11.07 -11.17
N PHE A 161 -18.40 -11.24 -10.36
CA PHE A 161 -18.39 -11.97 -9.10
C PHE A 161 -19.36 -13.15 -9.10
N GLU A 162 -18.98 -14.21 -8.39
CA GLU A 162 -19.90 -15.28 -8.02
C GLU A 162 -20.94 -14.74 -7.02
N GLY A 163 -22.20 -15.12 -7.20
CA GLY A 163 -23.35 -14.50 -6.52
C GLY A 163 -24.10 -13.44 -7.33
N ALA A 164 -23.76 -13.26 -8.61
CA ALA A 164 -24.52 -12.40 -9.54
C ALA A 164 -25.87 -13.01 -10.01
N GLU A 165 -26.19 -14.24 -9.62
CA GLU A 165 -27.41 -14.93 -10.06
C GLU A 165 -28.68 -14.16 -9.63
N GLY A 166 -29.39 -13.59 -10.60
CA GLY A 166 -30.59 -12.79 -10.38
C GLY A 166 -30.37 -11.26 -10.36
N TRP A 167 -29.12 -10.79 -10.35
CA TRP A 167 -28.79 -9.37 -10.55
C TRP A 167 -28.61 -9.09 -12.06
N GLY A 168 -29.74 -9.07 -12.78
CA GLY A 168 -29.79 -8.90 -14.23
C GLY A 168 -29.66 -7.45 -14.72
N HIS A 169 -29.00 -6.57 -13.96
CA HIS A 169 -28.84 -5.17 -14.32
C HIS A 169 -27.47 -4.93 -14.96
N ARG A 170 -27.46 -4.35 -16.16
CA ARG A 170 -26.25 -3.92 -16.87
C ARG A 170 -25.66 -2.68 -16.19
N VAL A 171 -24.36 -2.46 -16.34
CA VAL A 171 -23.70 -1.17 -16.01
C VAL A 171 -24.56 -0.04 -16.61
N GLY A 172 -25.12 0.83 -15.76
CA GLY A 172 -25.96 1.97 -16.17
C GLY A 172 -27.48 1.78 -16.06
N ASP A 173 -27.97 0.61 -15.65
CA ASP A 173 -29.42 0.38 -15.46
C ASP A 173 -30.00 1.09 -14.21
N LYS A 174 -29.15 1.52 -13.28
CA LYS A 174 -29.50 2.30 -12.09
C LYS A 174 -28.81 3.65 -12.11
N ALA A 175 -29.47 4.66 -11.52
CA ALA A 175 -28.81 5.94 -11.24
C ALA A 175 -27.59 5.68 -10.34
N PRO A 176 -26.46 6.36 -10.58
CA PRO A 176 -25.24 6.12 -9.82
C PRO A 176 -25.49 6.37 -8.33
N VAL A 177 -25.20 5.38 -7.50
CA VAL A 177 -25.29 5.52 -6.04
C VAL A 177 -24.33 6.63 -5.60
N ALA A 178 -24.82 7.57 -4.81
CA ALA A 178 -23.99 8.67 -4.30
C ALA A 178 -22.89 8.12 -3.39
N LEU A 179 -21.69 8.70 -3.45
CA LEU A 179 -20.62 8.36 -2.52
C LEU A 179 -20.96 8.85 -1.11
N LEU A 180 -20.62 8.08 -0.08
CA LEU A 180 -20.76 8.51 1.32
C LEU A 180 -19.82 9.67 1.68
N ALA A 181 -18.68 9.76 0.99
CA ALA A 181 -17.67 10.80 1.14
C ALA A 181 -16.80 10.90 -0.13
N PRO A 182 -16.16 12.04 -0.42
CA PRO A 182 -15.20 12.16 -1.51
C PRO A 182 -13.94 11.32 -1.27
N HIS A 183 -13.32 10.85 -2.36
CA HIS A 183 -12.02 10.20 -2.30
C HIS A 183 -10.89 11.20 -2.04
N ALA A 184 -9.94 10.85 -1.18
CA ALA A 184 -8.68 11.55 -0.98
C ALA A 184 -7.53 10.74 -1.58
N LEU A 185 -7.30 10.92 -2.88
CA LEU A 185 -6.26 10.20 -3.64
C LEU A 185 -4.89 10.90 -3.60
N SER A 186 -4.88 12.20 -3.32
CA SER A 186 -3.68 13.04 -3.23
C SER A 186 -3.93 14.27 -2.36
N GLY A 187 -2.87 15.04 -2.10
CA GLY A 187 -2.95 16.35 -1.48
C GLY A 187 -3.20 16.35 0.04
N PRO A 188 -3.56 17.51 0.61
CA PRO A 188 -3.46 17.75 2.06
C PRO A 188 -4.28 16.79 2.94
N ARG A 189 -5.46 16.35 2.47
CA ARG A 189 -6.32 15.42 3.20
C ARG A 189 -5.67 14.04 3.33
N LEU A 190 -5.13 13.51 2.22
CA LEU A 190 -4.38 12.25 2.24
C LEU A 190 -3.10 12.39 3.08
N HIS A 191 -2.37 13.49 2.94
CA HIS A 191 -1.14 13.72 3.71
C HIS A 191 -1.42 13.74 5.21
N GLY A 192 -2.51 14.38 5.65
CA GLY A 192 -2.93 14.38 7.05
C GLY A 192 -3.21 12.97 7.59
N VAL A 193 -3.96 12.15 6.84
CA VAL A 193 -4.21 10.74 7.19
C VAL A 193 -2.90 9.96 7.28
N LYS A 194 -2.03 10.06 6.27
CA LYS A 194 -0.73 9.37 6.26
C LYS A 194 0.12 9.77 7.46
N ALA A 195 0.21 11.07 7.78
CA ALA A 195 1.00 11.58 8.90
C ALA A 195 0.57 10.96 10.24
N ILE A 196 -0.75 10.83 10.47
CA ILE A 196 -1.29 10.17 11.66
C ILE A 196 -0.89 8.70 11.70
N LEU A 197 -1.05 7.97 10.59
CA LEU A 197 -0.74 6.54 10.53
C LEU A 197 0.76 6.27 10.68
N ILE A 198 1.61 7.14 10.15
CA ILE A 198 3.05 7.10 10.33
C ILE A 198 3.42 7.33 11.81
N ALA A 199 2.83 8.34 12.46
CA ALA A 199 3.04 8.58 13.88
C ALA A 199 2.56 7.39 14.74
N ARG A 200 1.41 6.80 14.39
CA ARG A 200 0.86 5.62 15.04
C ARG A 200 1.77 4.41 14.89
N ALA A 201 2.31 4.16 13.70
CA ALA A 201 3.28 3.10 13.46
C ALA A 201 4.55 3.29 14.32
N LYS A 202 5.08 4.51 14.44
CA LYS A 202 6.22 4.82 15.33
C LYS A 202 5.89 4.49 16.79
N HIS A 203 4.69 4.85 17.24
CA HIS A 203 4.20 4.56 18.59
C HIS A 203 4.07 3.05 18.84
N LEU A 204 3.65 2.28 17.82
CA LEU A 204 3.59 0.81 17.85
C LEU A 204 4.96 0.13 17.68
N GLY A 205 6.05 0.90 17.63
CA GLY A 205 7.40 0.36 17.64
C GLY A 205 8.11 0.38 16.29
N ALA A 206 7.50 0.86 15.20
CA ALA A 206 8.19 0.97 13.91
C ALA A 206 9.45 1.84 14.04
N ARG A 207 10.57 1.36 13.48
CA ARG A 207 11.89 2.02 13.50
C ARG A 207 12.47 2.16 12.11
N ARG A 208 13.41 3.09 11.97
CA ARG A 208 14.17 3.34 10.74
C ARG A 208 15.64 3.60 11.03
N VAL A 209 16.47 3.33 10.02
CA VAL A 209 17.88 3.69 10.00
C VAL A 209 18.17 4.56 8.79
N GLU A 210 19.13 5.47 8.95
CA GLU A 210 19.64 6.30 7.86
C GLU A 210 20.77 5.61 7.09
N ASP A 211 21.38 4.58 7.69
CA ASP A 211 22.40 3.78 7.04
C ASP A 211 21.77 2.87 5.96
N PRO A 212 22.14 3.03 4.68
CA PRO A 212 21.66 2.17 3.60
C PRO A 212 22.28 0.78 3.69
N GLY A 213 23.30 0.53 4.51
CA GLY A 213 23.99 -0.77 4.56
C GLY A 213 24.59 -1.12 3.19
N LEU A 214 25.17 -0.12 2.52
CA LEU A 214 25.67 -0.24 1.15
C LEU A 214 26.81 -1.26 1.07
N GLN A 215 26.69 -2.20 0.13
CA GLN A 215 27.64 -3.27 -0.12
C GLN A 215 27.84 -3.46 -1.61
N VAL A 216 29.07 -3.72 -2.04
CA VAL A 216 29.34 -4.26 -3.38
C VAL A 216 29.68 -5.73 -3.23
N VAL A 217 29.04 -6.57 -4.02
CA VAL A 217 29.15 -8.03 -3.95
C VAL A 217 29.64 -8.57 -5.28
N ALA A 218 30.75 -9.30 -5.27
CA ALA A 218 31.29 -10.02 -6.41
C ALA A 218 31.11 -11.53 -6.21
N ASP A 219 30.36 -12.20 -7.08
CA ASP A 219 30.09 -13.66 -7.01
C ASP A 219 29.67 -14.15 -5.61
N GLY A 220 28.82 -13.37 -4.93
CA GLY A 220 28.33 -13.65 -3.59
C GLY A 220 29.26 -13.22 -2.43
N GLN A 221 30.47 -12.71 -2.71
CA GLN A 221 31.39 -12.20 -1.71
C GLN A 221 31.31 -10.68 -1.58
N VAL A 222 31.14 -10.17 -0.37
CA VAL A 222 31.13 -8.73 -0.09
C VAL A 222 32.55 -8.18 -0.22
N LEU A 223 32.72 -7.17 -1.08
CA LEU A 223 33.97 -6.46 -1.29
C LEU A 223 34.16 -5.36 -0.24
N THR A 224 35.41 -5.16 0.19
CA THR A 224 35.79 -4.00 1.00
C THR A 224 36.17 -2.85 0.06
N PRO A 225 35.66 -1.62 0.26
CA PRO A 225 36.06 -0.49 -0.55
C PRO A 225 37.56 -0.20 -0.36
N ALA A 226 38.27 0.01 -1.47
CA ALA A 226 39.66 0.44 -1.47
C ALA A 226 39.79 1.90 -0.97
N SER A 227 38.80 2.74 -1.26
CA SER A 227 38.69 4.09 -0.72
C SER A 227 37.23 4.56 -0.64
N ILE A 228 36.99 5.48 0.29
CA ILE A 228 35.73 6.22 0.41
C ILE A 228 36.11 7.70 0.61
N ASP A 229 35.73 8.57 -0.31
CA ASP A 229 35.93 10.02 -0.19
C ASP A 229 34.67 10.77 -0.64
N ASN A 230 34.10 11.60 0.23
CA ASN A 230 32.88 12.37 -0.06
C ASN A 230 31.74 11.54 -0.70
N ARG A 231 31.50 10.32 -0.21
CA ARG A 231 30.53 9.33 -0.74
C ARG A 231 30.82 8.82 -2.16
N ARG A 232 32.02 9.03 -2.67
CA ARG A 232 32.59 8.25 -3.76
C ARG A 232 33.23 7.00 -3.20
N PHE A 233 32.86 5.85 -3.75
CA PHE A 233 33.39 4.56 -3.38
C PHE A 233 34.23 4.03 -4.54
N THR A 234 35.39 3.43 -4.21
CA THR A 234 36.23 2.72 -5.18
C THR A 234 36.50 1.31 -4.69
N PHE A 235 36.39 0.32 -5.57
CA PHE A 235 36.59 -1.09 -5.28
C PHE A 235 37.56 -1.73 -6.29
N ALA A 236 38.46 -2.56 -5.80
CA ALA A 236 39.18 -3.52 -6.62
C ALA A 236 38.32 -4.79 -6.74
N VAL A 237 38.03 -5.20 -7.97
CA VAL A 237 37.18 -6.36 -8.27
C VAL A 237 38.08 -7.55 -8.62
N PRO A 238 37.88 -8.73 -7.99
CA PRO A 238 38.70 -9.91 -8.26
C PRO A 238 38.65 -10.35 -9.73
N GLU A 239 39.79 -10.78 -10.26
CA GLU A 239 39.85 -11.32 -11.62
C GLU A 239 39.00 -12.59 -11.76
N GLY A 240 38.27 -12.70 -12.86
CA GLY A 240 37.35 -13.82 -13.11
C GLY A 240 35.95 -13.64 -12.54
N THR A 241 35.66 -12.51 -11.88
CA THR A 241 34.31 -12.16 -11.41
C THR A 241 33.30 -12.29 -12.54
N GLN A 242 32.19 -12.99 -12.30
CA GLN A 242 31.10 -13.15 -13.28
C GLN A 242 29.93 -12.22 -13.00
N THR A 243 29.73 -11.86 -11.74
CA THR A 243 28.61 -11.06 -11.27
C THR A 243 29.09 -9.99 -10.30
N LEU A 244 28.63 -8.76 -10.52
CA LEU A 244 28.90 -7.63 -9.64
C LEU A 244 27.58 -6.93 -9.32
N VAL A 245 27.30 -6.78 -8.03
CA VAL A 245 26.00 -6.31 -7.55
C VAL A 245 26.19 -5.25 -6.47
N LEU A 246 25.46 -4.14 -6.58
CA LEU A 246 25.31 -3.14 -5.54
C LEU A 246 24.10 -3.47 -4.69
N ARG A 247 24.30 -3.72 -3.40
CA ARG A 247 23.26 -3.97 -2.41
C ARG A 247 23.11 -2.81 -1.45
N SER A 248 21.88 -2.52 -1.08
CA SER A 248 21.51 -1.56 -0.05
C SER A 248 20.12 -1.89 0.48
N ARG A 249 19.80 -1.38 1.66
CA ARG A 249 18.41 -1.24 2.10
C ARG A 249 17.66 -0.37 1.11
N SER A 250 16.37 -0.66 0.94
CA SER A 250 15.48 0.14 0.12
C SER A 250 14.23 0.56 0.88
N SER A 251 13.58 1.60 0.38
CA SER A 251 12.33 2.12 0.93
C SER A 251 11.51 2.72 -0.21
N VAL A 252 10.20 2.74 -0.02
CA VAL A 252 9.28 3.51 -0.85
C VAL A 252 9.02 4.86 -0.16
N PRO A 253 9.42 6.01 -0.74
CA PRO A 253 9.28 7.31 -0.10
C PRO A 253 7.85 7.64 0.34
N ALA A 254 6.88 7.35 -0.53
CA ALA A 254 5.46 7.59 -0.26
C ALA A 254 4.92 6.83 0.97
N HIS A 255 5.57 5.75 1.42
CA HIS A 255 5.13 5.01 2.60
C HIS A 255 5.41 5.74 3.93
N TRP A 256 6.22 6.81 3.96
CA TRP A 256 6.58 7.43 5.24
C TRP A 256 6.81 8.91 5.24
N ILE A 257 6.96 9.48 4.06
CA ILE A 257 6.90 10.92 3.91
C ILE A 257 5.47 11.18 3.46
N ALA A 258 4.67 11.77 4.35
CA ALA A 258 3.25 11.93 4.15
C ALA A 258 2.94 12.67 2.84
N GLU A 259 3.74 13.69 2.54
CA GLU A 259 3.66 14.56 1.38
C GLU A 259 4.36 14.02 0.13
N ASN A 260 5.04 12.88 0.23
CA ASN A 260 5.72 12.27 -0.92
C ASN A 260 4.79 11.30 -1.65
N GLU A 261 4.79 11.40 -2.97
CA GLU A 261 3.96 10.60 -3.87
C GLU A 261 4.79 9.58 -4.70
N ASP A 262 6.13 9.57 -4.55
CA ASP A 262 7.01 8.61 -5.20
C ASP A 262 6.82 7.21 -4.58
N ARG A 263 6.23 6.32 -5.38
CA ARG A 263 5.91 4.93 -5.02
C ARG A 263 6.98 3.93 -5.44
N ARG A 264 8.06 4.39 -6.06
CA ARG A 264 9.16 3.52 -6.48
C ARG A 264 9.88 2.95 -5.26
N THR A 265 10.38 1.73 -5.39
CA THR A 265 11.34 1.17 -4.43
C THR A 265 12.71 1.79 -4.71
N LEU A 266 13.21 2.56 -3.76
CA LEU A 266 14.47 3.31 -3.89
C LEU A 266 15.48 2.82 -2.84
N GLY A 267 16.63 2.34 -3.30
CA GLY A 267 17.81 2.02 -2.48
C GLY A 267 18.70 3.25 -2.31
N VAL A 268 19.83 3.26 -3.02
CA VAL A 268 20.70 4.42 -3.16
C VAL A 268 20.61 5.03 -4.55
N ARG A 269 20.86 6.34 -4.65
CA ARG A 269 21.00 7.07 -5.91
C ARG A 269 22.45 7.05 -6.33
N VAL A 270 22.72 6.55 -7.53
CA VAL A 270 24.07 6.47 -8.08
C VAL A 270 24.25 7.50 -9.18
N SER A 271 25.44 8.09 -9.20
CA SER A 271 25.95 8.96 -10.26
C SER A 271 27.44 8.70 -10.49
N GLU A 272 27.98 9.24 -11.58
CA GLU A 272 29.41 9.17 -11.89
C GLU A 272 30.01 7.76 -11.79
N LEU A 273 29.29 6.76 -12.30
CA LEU A 273 29.73 5.38 -12.34
C LEU A 273 30.87 5.23 -13.36
N CYS A 274 31.96 4.61 -12.93
CA CYS A 274 33.12 4.30 -13.75
C CYS A 274 33.53 2.83 -13.58
N ALA A 275 33.82 2.17 -14.69
CA ALA A 275 34.32 0.81 -14.77
C ALA A 275 35.65 0.83 -15.54
N ASP A 276 36.73 0.35 -14.92
CA ASP A 276 38.10 0.35 -15.49
C ASP A 276 38.53 1.74 -16.00
N GLY A 277 38.19 2.79 -15.24
CA GLY A 277 38.46 4.18 -15.59
C GLY A 277 37.58 4.77 -16.68
N THR A 278 36.64 4.01 -17.24
CA THR A 278 35.70 4.47 -18.27
C THR A 278 34.35 4.81 -17.63
N ALA A 279 33.85 6.02 -17.90
CA ALA A 279 32.54 6.44 -17.44
C ALA A 279 31.42 5.60 -18.08
N VAL A 280 30.50 5.11 -17.26
CA VAL A 280 29.32 4.33 -17.66
C VAL A 280 28.11 5.23 -17.56
N ALA A 281 27.41 5.41 -18.68
CA ALA A 281 26.21 6.23 -18.70
C ALA A 281 25.09 5.60 -17.87
N MET A 282 24.28 6.40 -17.17
CA MET A 282 23.16 5.86 -16.38
C MET A 282 22.09 5.15 -17.23
N ALA A 283 22.03 5.49 -18.53
CA ALA A 283 21.18 4.84 -19.52
C ALA A 283 21.82 3.60 -20.17
N ASP A 284 23.02 3.18 -19.75
CA ASP A 284 23.68 2.00 -20.31
C ASP A 284 22.85 0.74 -20.08
N ALA A 285 22.77 -0.11 -21.11
CA ALA A 285 21.98 -1.34 -21.09
C ALA A 285 22.48 -2.36 -20.05
N GLN A 286 23.74 -2.26 -19.60
CA GLN A 286 24.28 -3.08 -18.51
C GLN A 286 23.62 -2.77 -17.15
N LEU A 287 23.01 -1.58 -17.01
CA LEU A 287 22.27 -1.15 -15.82
C LEU A 287 20.77 -1.46 -15.95
N ALA A 288 20.40 -2.60 -16.53
CA ALA A 288 18.98 -2.95 -16.72
C ALA A 288 18.35 -3.55 -15.46
N GLN A 289 19.08 -4.38 -14.72
CA GLN A 289 18.53 -5.19 -13.63
C GLN A 289 18.71 -4.51 -12.27
N GLY A 290 17.60 -4.29 -11.57
CA GLY A 290 17.58 -3.71 -10.22
C GLY A 290 17.75 -2.19 -10.18
N TRP A 291 17.48 -1.52 -11.30
CA TRP A 291 17.60 -0.07 -11.45
C TRP A 291 16.27 0.52 -11.92
N ASN A 292 15.83 1.56 -11.21
CA ASN A 292 14.69 2.39 -11.63
C ASN A 292 14.95 3.10 -12.96
N ALA A 293 13.96 3.75 -13.56
CA ALA A 293 14.19 4.62 -14.72
C ALA A 293 15.26 5.71 -14.43
N VAL A 294 15.99 6.12 -15.47
CA VAL A 294 16.96 7.23 -15.37
C VAL A 294 16.22 8.51 -14.99
N GLU A 295 16.79 9.27 -14.05
CA GLU A 295 16.20 10.53 -13.61
C GLU A 295 16.17 11.56 -14.76
N PRO A 296 15.26 12.56 -14.74
CA PRO A 296 15.09 13.52 -15.85
C PRO A 296 16.36 14.31 -16.23
N ASN A 297 17.33 14.42 -15.33
CA ASN A 297 18.63 15.04 -15.59
C ASN A 297 19.55 14.17 -16.47
N GLY A 298 19.26 12.89 -16.64
CA GLY A 298 20.05 11.92 -17.41
C GLY A 298 21.37 11.49 -16.75
N GLN A 299 21.66 11.97 -15.53
CA GLN A 299 22.95 11.80 -14.84
C GLN A 299 22.86 10.90 -13.60
N GLU A 300 21.66 10.64 -13.12
CA GLU A 300 21.43 9.92 -11.86
C GLU A 300 20.44 8.78 -12.08
N ARG A 301 20.60 7.72 -11.27
CA ARG A 301 19.69 6.58 -11.28
C ARG A 301 19.59 5.95 -9.90
N TRP A 302 18.39 5.58 -9.49
CA TRP A 302 18.18 4.89 -8.23
C TRP A 302 18.22 3.37 -8.40
N THR A 303 18.94 2.69 -7.52
CA THR A 303 18.82 1.23 -7.35
C THR A 303 17.47 0.88 -6.71
N GLU A 304 17.03 -0.37 -6.85
CA GLU A 304 15.85 -0.93 -6.16
C GLU A 304 16.19 -1.61 -4.82
N GLY A 305 17.45 -1.51 -4.38
CA GLY A 305 18.00 -2.20 -3.20
C GLY A 305 19.01 -3.28 -3.55
N GLU A 306 18.86 -3.92 -4.71
CA GLU A 306 19.86 -4.81 -5.30
C GLU A 306 19.95 -4.51 -6.79
N ALA A 307 21.13 -4.12 -7.29
CA ALA A 307 21.29 -3.64 -8.66
C ALA A 307 22.56 -4.22 -9.31
N HIS A 308 22.44 -4.69 -10.55
CA HIS A 308 23.58 -5.24 -11.28
C HIS A 308 24.49 -4.13 -11.79
N LEU A 309 25.80 -4.36 -11.70
CA LEU A 309 26.84 -3.46 -12.14
C LEU A 309 27.65 -4.07 -13.29
N PRO A 310 28.33 -3.26 -14.11
CA PRO A 310 29.31 -3.71 -15.09
C PRO A 310 30.38 -4.55 -14.41
N VAL A 311 30.69 -5.73 -14.95
CA VAL A 311 31.85 -6.50 -14.51
C VAL A 311 33.11 -5.81 -15.02
N CYS A 312 34.00 -5.47 -14.10
CA CYS A 312 35.25 -4.74 -14.35
C CYS A 312 36.34 -5.20 -13.37
N ARG A 313 37.55 -4.64 -13.46
CA ARG A 313 38.64 -4.84 -12.49
C ARG A 313 38.70 -3.73 -11.45
N GLU A 314 38.30 -2.52 -11.82
CA GLU A 314 38.16 -1.38 -10.92
C GLU A 314 36.79 -0.73 -11.09
N LEU A 315 36.04 -0.64 -10.00
CA LEU A 315 34.73 0.00 -9.95
C LEU A 315 34.81 1.28 -9.12
N SER A 316 34.27 2.39 -9.61
CA SER A 316 34.00 3.55 -8.76
C SER A 316 32.66 4.21 -9.07
N PHE A 317 32.02 4.81 -8.07
CA PHE A 317 30.77 5.53 -8.23
C PHE A 317 30.52 6.49 -7.07
N GLN A 318 29.70 7.50 -7.31
CA GLN A 318 29.11 8.34 -6.27
C GLN A 318 27.78 7.74 -5.85
N ALA A 319 27.54 7.61 -4.54
CA ALA A 319 26.24 7.16 -4.02
C ALA A 319 25.67 8.11 -2.98
N ASP A 320 24.43 8.54 -3.21
CA ASP A 320 23.67 9.37 -2.29
C ASP A 320 22.44 8.64 -1.75
N TRP A 321 22.11 8.94 -0.50
CA TRP A 321 20.88 8.54 0.13
C TRP A 321 20.42 9.62 1.09
N PHE A 322 19.12 9.76 1.19
CA PHE A 322 18.43 10.60 2.17
C PHE A 322 17.15 9.93 2.68
N LEU A 323 16.99 8.63 2.37
CA LEU A 323 15.84 7.85 2.76
C LEU A 323 16.03 7.32 4.18
N GLY A 324 14.97 7.34 4.98
CA GLY A 324 14.92 6.53 6.21
C GLY A 324 14.45 5.13 5.86
N TYR A 325 15.30 4.12 6.04
CA TYR A 325 15.02 2.73 5.69
C TYR A 325 14.31 2.00 6.83
N PRO A 326 13.21 1.27 6.57
CA PRO A 326 12.52 0.50 7.60
C PRO A 326 13.44 -0.60 8.15
N VAL A 327 13.38 -0.81 9.47
CA VAL A 327 14.03 -1.96 10.13
C VAL A 327 12.94 -2.89 10.62
N GLU A 328 13.04 -4.18 10.32
CA GLU A 328 12.20 -5.19 10.96
C GLU A 328 12.51 -5.21 12.46
N THR A 329 11.51 -4.88 13.27
CA THR A 329 11.59 -5.08 14.72
C THR A 329 11.56 -6.58 14.99
N VAL A 330 12.64 -7.14 15.52
CA VAL A 330 12.62 -8.46 16.16
C VAL A 330 11.60 -8.34 17.29
N SER A 331 10.47 -9.04 17.15
CA SER A 331 9.34 -8.91 18.06
C SER A 331 9.64 -9.68 19.34
N GLU A 332 9.93 -8.99 20.45
CA GLU A 332 9.62 -9.56 21.76
C GLU A 332 8.13 -9.31 22.05
N PRO A 333 7.34 -10.35 22.37
CA PRO A 333 5.92 -10.19 22.63
C PRO A 333 5.70 -9.38 23.92
N MET A 334 5.02 -8.24 23.80
CA MET A 334 4.48 -7.53 24.96
C MET A 334 3.37 -8.36 25.61
N PRO A 335 3.38 -8.56 26.94
CA PRO A 335 2.32 -9.29 27.63
C PRO A 335 0.99 -8.52 27.56
N VAL A 336 -0.03 -9.19 27.06
CA VAL A 336 -1.41 -8.69 27.04
C VAL A 336 -1.99 -8.83 28.45
N ASN A 337 -2.27 -7.70 29.11
CA ASN A 337 -3.17 -7.64 30.25
C ASN A 337 -3.79 -6.25 30.36
N ALA A 338 -5.06 -6.14 29.97
CA ALA A 338 -6.14 -5.50 30.73
C ALA A 338 -7.37 -5.36 29.83
N ALA A 339 -8.47 -5.99 30.22
CA ALA A 339 -9.78 -5.75 29.64
C ALA A 339 -10.21 -4.32 29.98
N VAL A 340 -10.45 -3.49 28.95
CA VAL A 340 -11.15 -2.21 29.13
C VAL A 340 -12.25 -2.11 28.07
N SER A 341 -13.48 -1.98 28.55
CA SER A 341 -14.68 -1.77 27.74
C SER A 341 -14.74 -0.33 27.27
N PHE A 342 -14.91 -0.09 25.96
CA PHE A 342 -15.21 1.24 25.42
C PHE A 342 -16.19 1.20 24.24
N ALA A 343 -17.04 2.22 24.19
CA ALA A 343 -17.92 2.55 23.07
C ALA A 343 -17.10 2.93 21.82
N ALA A 344 -17.70 2.71 20.64
CA ALA A 344 -17.05 2.87 19.33
C ALA A 344 -16.43 4.27 19.15
N PRO A 345 -15.13 4.39 18.82
CA PRO A 345 -14.51 5.66 18.51
C PRO A 345 -14.74 6.05 17.06
N VAL A 346 -15.11 7.31 16.83
CA VAL A 346 -14.91 7.98 15.54
C VAL A 346 -13.45 8.45 15.52
N LEU A 347 -12.67 8.01 14.53
CA LEU A 347 -11.32 8.50 14.26
C LEU A 347 -11.41 9.99 13.91
N ARG A 348 -11.04 10.88 14.84
CA ARG A 348 -11.04 12.34 14.64
C ARG A 348 -9.63 12.85 14.38
N LEU A 349 -9.44 13.58 13.28
CA LEU A 349 -8.31 14.50 13.07
C LEU A 349 -8.30 15.59 14.16
N VAL A 350 -7.46 15.44 15.19
CA VAL A 350 -7.20 16.53 16.14
C VAL A 350 -5.97 17.29 15.67
N ALA A 351 -6.18 18.46 15.06
CA ALA A 351 -5.12 19.41 14.79
C ALA A 351 -4.73 20.09 16.12
N ASN A 352 -3.53 19.82 16.62
CA ASN A 352 -2.95 20.65 17.68
C ASN A 352 -2.45 21.95 17.03
N GLY A 353 -3.07 23.07 17.43
CA GLY A 353 -2.54 24.42 17.20
C GLY A 353 -1.47 24.81 18.22
#